data_AF-A0A392N942-F1
#
_entry.id   AF-A0A392N942-F1
#
_cell.length_a   1.000
_cell.length_b   1.000
_cell.length_c   1.000
_cell.angle_alpha   90.00
_cell.angle_beta   90.00
_cell.angle_gamma   90.00
#
_symmetry.space_group_name_H-M   'P 1'
#
loop_
_entity.id
_entity.type
_entity.pdbx_description
1 polymer ?
#
loop_
_entity_poly.entity_id
_entity_poly.type
_entity_poly.pdbx_seq_one_letter_code
_entity_poly.pdbx_strand_id
1 'polypeptide(L)'
;DVSDIPEETYPLLKGCELLIMDALRPDRSSATHFGLPRALEEVRKIQPKRTLFTGMMHLMDHEEVNGYLTKLLESEGLDAQLSYDGLCVAVKL
;
A
#
# COMPACT_ATOMS: atom_id res chain seq x y z
N ASP A 1 7.95 8.01 -0.26
CA ASP A 1 8.93 7.51 0.71
C ASP A 1 8.51 7.93 2.10
N VAL A 2 8.27 6.95 2.97
CA VAL A 2 7.86 7.20 4.36
C VAL A 2 8.26 6.01 5.21
N SER A 3 8.76 6.26 6.42
CA SER A 3 9.09 5.21 7.41
C SER A 3 8.19 5.24 8.64
N ASP A 4 7.31 6.23 8.77
CA ASP A 4 6.28 6.32 9.81
C ASP A 4 5.18 7.33 9.44
N ILE A 5 3.96 7.13 9.95
CA ILE A 5 2.84 8.06 9.77
C ILE A 5 2.51 8.71 11.13
N PRO A 6 2.72 10.02 11.31
CA PRO A 6 2.38 10.71 12.55
C PRO A 6 0.89 10.58 12.89
N GLU A 7 0.57 10.43 14.17
CA GLU A 7 -0.80 10.18 14.67
C GLU A 7 -1.81 11.25 14.23
N GLU A 8 -1.37 12.51 14.12
CA GLU A 8 -2.18 13.63 13.65
C GLU A 8 -2.60 13.51 12.17
N THR A 9 -1.97 12.61 11.41
CA THR A 9 -2.24 12.41 9.97
C THR A 9 -3.45 11.49 9.75
N TYR A 10 -3.69 10.49 10.59
CA TYR A 10 -4.77 9.51 10.37
C TYR A 10 -6.18 10.15 10.24
N PRO A 11 -6.55 11.20 10.99
CA PRO A 11 -7.82 11.88 10.78
C PRO A 11 -8.01 12.43 9.36
N LEU A 12 -6.92 12.82 8.69
CA LEU A 12 -6.94 13.36 7.32
C LEU A 12 -7.09 12.27 6.26
N LEU A 13 -6.80 11.01 6.62
CA LEU A 13 -6.86 9.86 5.73
C LEU A 13 -8.21 9.13 5.78
N LYS A 14 -9.13 9.56 6.65
CA LYS A 14 -10.47 8.95 6.77
C LYS A 14 -11.26 9.09 5.48
N GLY A 15 -11.86 7.98 5.04
CA GLY A 15 -12.68 7.96 3.82
C GLY A 15 -11.87 8.03 2.52
N CYS A 16 -10.56 7.78 2.58
CA CYS A 16 -9.69 7.74 1.41
C CYS A 16 -10.18 6.72 0.37
N GLU A 17 -10.48 7.17 -0.85
CA GLU A 17 -10.93 6.28 -1.92
C GLU A 17 -9.75 5.53 -2.56
N LEU A 18 -8.62 6.21 -2.73
CA LEU A 18 -7.41 5.67 -3.33
C LEU A 18 -6.20 6.10 -2.52
N LEU A 19 -5.55 5.14 -1.87
CA LEU A 19 -4.30 5.35 -1.15
C LEU A 19 -3.13 4.87 -2.01
N ILE A 20 -2.21 5.77 -2.35
CA ILE A 20 -0.92 5.39 -2.97
C ILE A 20 0.14 5.44 -1.88
N MET A 21 0.72 4.29 -1.54
CA MET A 21 1.57 4.12 -0.35
C MET A 21 2.96 3.55 -0.69
N ASP A 22 3.98 3.97 0.03
CA ASP A 22 5.34 3.45 -0.07
C ASP A 22 5.42 1.99 0.42
N ALA A 23 6.07 1.12 -0.34
CA ALA A 23 6.47 -0.22 0.08
C ALA A 23 7.70 -0.71 -0.71
N LEU A 24 8.89 -0.51 -0.15
CA LEU A 24 10.15 -0.75 -0.83
C LEU A 24 10.49 -2.24 -0.95
N ARG A 25 10.24 -3.02 0.10
CA ARG A 25 10.74 -4.41 0.26
C ARG A 25 9.64 -5.38 0.68
N PRO A 26 9.73 -6.67 0.33
CA PRO A 26 8.75 -7.66 0.74
C PRO A 26 8.85 -8.05 2.22
N ASP A 27 10.04 -7.95 2.82
CA ASP A 27 10.35 -8.56 4.11
C ASP A 27 10.40 -7.57 5.29
N ARG A 28 10.97 -6.37 5.08
CA ARG A 28 11.27 -5.44 6.18
C ARG A 28 11.33 -3.99 5.76
N SER A 29 11.02 -3.12 6.71
CA SER A 29 11.20 -1.67 6.58
C SER A 29 12.67 -1.27 6.70
N SER A 30 12.97 -0.06 6.24
CA SER A 30 14.26 0.62 6.40
C SER A 30 14.08 1.91 7.20
N ALA A 31 15.16 2.67 7.40
CA ALA A 31 15.10 3.96 8.08
C ALA A 31 14.23 5.00 7.33
N THR A 32 14.08 4.85 6.02
CA THR A 32 13.43 5.85 5.15
C THR A 32 12.21 5.34 4.40
N HIS A 33 11.99 4.02 4.36
CA HIS A 33 10.87 3.41 3.65
C HIS A 33 10.18 2.31 4.45
N PHE A 34 8.88 2.16 4.23
CA PHE A 34 8.13 0.99 4.66
C PHE A 34 8.53 -0.25 3.86
N GLY A 35 8.57 -1.39 4.54
CA GLY A 35 8.42 -2.70 3.91
C GLY A 35 6.94 -3.07 3.81
N LEU A 36 6.61 -3.99 2.91
CA LEU A 36 5.25 -4.43 2.64
C LEU A 36 4.47 -4.84 3.91
N PRO A 37 5.05 -5.58 4.90
CA PRO A 37 4.30 -5.95 6.10
C PRO A 37 3.83 -4.73 6.90
N ARG A 38 4.70 -3.75 7.12
CA ARG A 38 4.36 -2.52 7.85
C ARG A 38 3.43 -1.63 7.04
N ALA A 39 3.63 -1.53 5.73
CA ALA A 39 2.72 -0.80 4.86
C ALA A 39 1.29 -1.37 4.93
N LEU A 40 1.15 -2.70 4.96
CA LEU A 40 -0.15 -3.36 5.13
C LEU A 40 -0.75 -3.13 6.53
N GLU A 41 0.04 -3.04 7.59
CA GLU A 41 -0.45 -2.63 8.91
C GLU A 41 -1.05 -1.22 8.87
N GLU A 42 -0.39 -0.27 8.18
CA GLU A 42 -0.92 1.08 8.03
C GLU A 42 -2.20 1.11 7.18
N VAL A 43 -2.26 0.33 6.10
CA VAL A 43 -3.48 0.19 5.29
C VAL A 43 -4.63 -0.39 6.13
N ARG A 44 -4.35 -1.34 7.01
CA ARG A 44 -5.37 -1.89 7.93
C ARG A 44 -5.89 -0.85 8.92
N LYS A 45 -5.07 0.11 9.34
CA LYS A 45 -5.52 1.23 10.19
C LYS A 45 -6.32 2.26 9.40
N ILE A 46 -5.87 2.60 8.19
CA ILE A 46 -6.46 3.65 7.35
C ILE A 46 -7.78 3.18 6.71
N GLN A 47 -7.89 1.90 6.35
CA GLN A 47 -9.03 1.30 5.65
C GLN A 47 -9.48 2.09 4.40
N PRO A 48 -8.58 2.35 3.43
CA PRO A 48 -8.97 2.99 2.17
C PRO A 48 -9.82 2.05 1.31
N LYS A 49 -10.60 2.60 0.37
CA LYS A 49 -11.38 1.75 -0.56
C LYS A 49 -10.49 0.92 -1.48
N ARG A 50 -9.33 1.48 -1.89
CA ARG A 50 -8.31 0.80 -2.70
C ARG A 50 -6.92 1.31 -2.35
N THR A 51 -5.94 0.42 -2.30
CA THR A 51 -4.53 0.75 -2.10
C THR A 51 -3.67 0.36 -3.31
N LEU A 52 -2.76 1.24 -3.69
CA LEU A 52 -1.68 0.96 -4.62
C LEU A 52 -0.33 1.18 -3.93
N PHE A 53 0.48 0.12 -3.86
CA PHE A 53 1.84 0.26 -3.36
C PHE A 53 2.79 0.72 -4.47
N THR A 54 3.71 1.62 -4.12
CA THR A 54 4.74 2.17 -5.02
C THR A 54 6.11 2.18 -4.33
N GLY A 55 7.17 2.48 -5.09
CA GLY A 55 8.55 2.56 -4.59
C GLY A 55 9.25 1.21 -4.43
N MET A 56 8.69 0.13 -4.97
CA MET A 56 9.19 -1.24 -4.80
C MET A 56 10.56 -1.45 -5.46
N MET A 57 11.45 -2.19 -4.80
CA MET A 57 12.73 -2.61 -5.37
C MET A 57 12.61 -3.94 -6.14
N HIS A 58 13.67 -4.32 -6.87
CA HIS A 58 13.73 -5.52 -7.71
C HIS A 58 13.48 -6.87 -6.99
N LEU A 59 13.51 -6.91 -5.65
CA LEU A 59 13.19 -8.12 -4.87
C LEU A 59 11.68 -8.31 -4.66
N MET A 60 10.85 -7.36 -5.07
CA MET A 60 9.40 -7.45 -4.99
C MET A 60 8.85 -7.83 -6.36
N ASP A 61 8.74 -9.13 -6.62
CA ASP A 61 8.17 -9.63 -7.88
C ASP A 61 6.70 -9.21 -7.99
N HIS A 62 6.34 -8.63 -9.14
CA HIS A 62 5.03 -7.98 -9.29
C HIS A 62 3.88 -8.97 -9.27
N GLU A 63 4.02 -10.10 -9.96
CA GLU A 63 2.98 -11.10 -10.11
C GLU A 63 2.84 -11.94 -8.83
N GLU A 64 3.96 -12.38 -8.25
CA GLU A 64 3.95 -13.16 -7.01
C GLU A 64 3.29 -12.38 -5.88
N VAL A 65 3.69 -11.12 -5.70
CA VAL A 65 3.18 -10.29 -4.61
C VAL A 65 1.73 -9.87 -4.86
N ASN A 66 1.34 -9.53 -6.09
CA ASN A 66 -0.08 -9.27 -6.39
C ASN A 66 -0.96 -10.51 -6.20
N GLY A 67 -0.45 -11.71 -6.47
CA GLY A 67 -1.13 -12.96 -6.17
C GLY A 67 -1.37 -13.17 -4.67
N TYR A 68 -0.45 -12.72 -3.82
CA TYR A 68 -0.66 -12.65 -2.37
C TYR A 68 -1.66 -11.55 -1.99
N LEU A 69 -1.49 -10.32 -2.48
CA LEU A 69 -2.33 -9.17 -2.13
C LEU A 69 -3.80 -9.36 -2.53
N THR A 70 -4.07 -9.98 -3.68
CA THR A 70 -5.44 -10.26 -4.15
C THR A 70 -6.21 -11.15 -3.15
N LYS A 71 -5.53 -12.07 -2.47
CA LYS A 71 -6.16 -12.93 -1.45
C LYS A 71 -6.61 -12.13 -0.23
N LEU A 72 -5.99 -10.99 0.06
CA LEU A 72 -6.36 -10.13 1.19
C LEU A 72 -7.74 -9.48 0.98
N LEU A 73 -8.17 -9.29 -0.26
CA LEU A 73 -9.51 -8.80 -0.54
C LEU A 73 -10.57 -9.81 -0.06
N GLU A 74 -10.35 -11.10 -0.32
CA GLU A 74 -11.27 -12.15 0.10
C GLU A 74 -11.18 -12.45 1.61
N SER A 75 -9.97 -12.45 2.17
CA SER A 75 -9.76 -12.84 3.57
C SER A 75 -9.99 -11.70 4.57
N GLU A 76 -9.68 -10.46 4.20
CA GLU A 76 -9.69 -9.30 5.09
C GLU A 76 -10.55 -8.13 4.55
N GLY A 77 -11.06 -8.21 3.32
CA GLY A 77 -11.77 -7.09 2.68
C GLY A 77 -10.83 -5.98 2.19
N LEU A 78 -9.52 -6.25 2.10
CA LEU A 78 -8.50 -5.25 1.81
C LEU A 78 -8.12 -5.29 0.33
N ASP A 79 -8.59 -4.31 -0.44
CA ASP A 79 -8.22 -4.13 -1.87
C ASP A 79 -6.85 -3.44 -1.97
N ALA A 80 -5.81 -4.23 -2.23
CA ALA A 80 -4.45 -3.74 -2.40
C ALA A 80 -3.76 -4.41 -3.59
N GLN A 81 -2.95 -3.64 -4.31
CA GLN A 81 -2.14 -4.09 -5.45
C GLN A 81 -0.82 -3.32 -5.52
N LEU A 82 0.18 -3.91 -6.15
CA LEU A 82 1.38 -3.21 -6.59
C LEU A 82 1.06 -2.35 -7.82
N SER A 83 1.49 -1.10 -7.82
CA SER A 83 1.45 -0.22 -9.00
C SER A 83 2.42 -0.69 -10.10
N TYR A 84 2.32 -0.10 -11.29
CA TYR A 84 3.22 -0.35 -12.41
C TYR A 84 3.37 0.90 -13.29
N ASP A 85 4.46 0.97 -14.04
CA ASP A 85 4.75 2.09 -14.93
C ASP A 85 3.68 2.20 -16.04
N GLY A 86 3.07 3.38 -16.15
CA GLY A 86 1.98 3.63 -17.08
C GLY A 86 0.58 3.33 -16.53
N LEU A 87 0.46 2.87 -15.27
CA LEU A 87 -0.84 2.71 -14.62
C LEU A 87 -1.61 4.05 -14.59
N CYS A 88 -2.81 4.04 -15.15
CA CYS A 88 -3.73 5.17 -15.13
C CYS A 88 -4.93 4.85 -14.25
N VAL A 89 -5.27 5.77 -13.33
CA VAL A 89 -6.42 5.61 -12.43
C VAL A 89 -7.37 6.78 -12.60
N ALA A 90 -8.63 6.50 -12.89
CA ALA A 90 -9.67 7.51 -12.93
C ALA A 90 -10.03 7.95 -11.52
N VAL A 91 -10.01 9.25 -11.26
CA VAL A 91 -10.41 9.85 -9.98
C VAL A 91 -11.66 10.70 -10.17
N LYS A 92 -12.56 10.66 -9.19
CA LYS A 92 -13.70 11.59 -9.12
C LYS A 92 -13.27 12.76 -8.23
N LEU A 93 -13.31 13.97 -8.79
CA LEU A 93 -13.03 15.22 -8.08
C LEU A 93 -14.33 15.85 -7.58
#